data_AF-A0A2K6KZ11-F1
#
_entry.id   AF-A0A2K6KZ11-F1
#
_cell.length_a   1.000
_cell.length_b   1.000
_cell.length_c   1.000
_cell.angle_alpha   90.00
_cell.angle_beta   90.00
_cell.angle_gamma   90.00
#
_symmetry.space_group_name_H-M   'P 1'
#
loop_
_entity.id
_entity.type
_entity.pdbx_description
1 polymer ?
#
loop_
_entity_poly.entity_id
_entity_poly.type
_entity_poly.pdbx_seq_one_letter_code
_entity_poly.pdbx_strand_id
1 'polypeptide(L)'
;MAEMGSKGVTAGKIASNVQKKLTRAQEKVLQKLGKADETKDEQFEQCVQNFNKQLTEGTRLQKDLRTYLASVKAMHEASKKLNECLQEVYEPDWPGRDEANKIAENNDLLWMDYHQKLVDQALLTMDTYLGQFPDIKSRIAKRGRKLVDYDSARHHYESLQTAKKKDEAKIAKAEEELIKAQKVFEEMNVDLQEELPSLWNSRVGFYVNTFQSIAGLEENFHKEMSKLNQNLNDVLVSLEKQHGSNTFTVKAQPRKKSKLFSRLRRKKNSDNAPAKGNKSPSPPDGSPAATPEIRVNHEPEPAGGATPGATLPKSPSQPAEASEVAGGTQPAAGAQEPGETAASEATSSSLPAVVVETFPATVNGTVEGGSGAGRLDLPPGFMFKVQAQHDYTATDTDELQLKAGDVVLVIPFQNPEEQDEGWLMGVKESDWNQHKELEKCRGVFPENFTERVP
;
A
#
# COMPACT_ATOMS: atom_id res chain seq x y z
N MET A 1 38.39 -29.60 39.62
CA MET A 1 37.21 -28.86 39.13
C MET A 1 37.62 -28.11 37.88
N ALA A 2 36.77 -28.18 36.86
CA ALA A 2 37.03 -27.74 35.50
C ALA A 2 36.71 -26.24 35.31
N GLU A 3 37.45 -25.59 34.42
CA GLU A 3 36.93 -24.48 33.62
C GLU A 3 37.63 -24.47 32.25
N MET A 4 36.90 -24.89 31.21
CA MET A 4 37.25 -24.72 29.81
C MET A 4 35.93 -24.70 29.04
N GLY A 5 35.52 -23.53 28.54
CA GLY A 5 34.26 -23.38 27.82
C GLY A 5 34.18 -22.12 26.98
N SER A 6 33.71 -22.29 25.74
CA SER A 6 33.11 -21.27 24.86
C SER A 6 34.02 -20.34 24.03
N LYS A 7 34.86 -20.90 23.15
CA LYS A 7 35.37 -20.16 21.96
C LYS A 7 35.20 -20.91 20.62
N GLY A 8 34.59 -22.10 20.61
CA GLY A 8 34.55 -22.97 19.41
C GLY A 8 33.23 -22.99 18.61
N VAL A 9 32.14 -22.39 19.11
CA VAL A 9 30.78 -22.61 18.56
C VAL A 9 30.42 -21.66 17.40
N THR A 10 31.04 -20.49 17.31
CA THR A 10 30.69 -19.43 16.34
C THR A 10 31.41 -19.59 15.00
N ALA A 11 32.72 -19.90 15.00
CA ALA A 11 33.50 -20.09 13.78
C ALA A 11 33.05 -21.30 12.95
N GLY A 12 32.61 -22.39 13.62
CA GLY A 12 32.14 -23.60 12.94
C GLY A 12 30.81 -23.43 12.21
N LYS A 13 29.90 -22.59 12.71
CA LYS A 13 28.61 -22.30 12.08
C LYS A 13 28.76 -21.37 10.88
N ILE A 14 29.58 -20.33 11.02
CA ILE A 14 29.94 -19.41 9.93
C ILE A 14 30.61 -20.20 8.79
N ALA A 15 31.56 -21.08 9.09
CA ALA A 15 32.19 -21.95 8.10
C ALA A 15 31.19 -22.91 7.43
N SER A 16 30.25 -23.49 8.20
CA SER A 16 29.16 -24.32 7.66
C SER A 16 28.25 -23.54 6.71
N ASN A 17 27.91 -22.30 7.04
CA ASN A 17 27.00 -21.48 6.23
C ASN A 17 27.68 -21.00 4.94
N VAL A 18 28.96 -20.61 5.02
CA VAL A 18 29.77 -20.29 3.83
C VAL A 18 29.91 -21.53 2.94
N GLN A 19 30.15 -22.71 3.52
CA GLN A 19 30.19 -23.96 2.76
C GLN A 19 28.87 -24.26 2.06
N LYS A 20 27.72 -24.09 2.73
CA LYS A 20 26.39 -24.28 2.13
C LYS A 20 26.12 -23.31 0.97
N LYS A 21 26.54 -22.06 1.08
CA LYS A 21 26.42 -21.10 -0.02
C LYS A 21 27.27 -21.51 -1.22
N LEU A 22 28.48 -21.98 -0.96
CA LEU A 22 29.39 -22.41 -2.02
C LEU A 22 28.85 -23.64 -2.76
N THR A 23 28.28 -24.60 -2.03
CA THR A 23 27.58 -25.75 -2.64
C THR A 23 26.30 -25.33 -3.38
N ARG A 24 25.49 -24.40 -2.86
CA ARG A 24 24.32 -23.86 -3.60
C ARG A 24 24.72 -23.19 -4.91
N ALA A 25 25.76 -22.37 -4.88
CA ALA A 25 26.26 -21.69 -6.07
C ALA A 25 26.79 -22.70 -7.09
N GLN A 26 27.53 -23.72 -6.62
CA GLN A 26 28.02 -24.80 -7.45
C GLN A 26 26.87 -25.60 -8.09
N GLU A 27 25.84 -25.95 -7.33
CA GLU A 27 24.67 -26.70 -7.81
C GLU A 27 23.87 -25.90 -8.85
N LYS A 28 23.56 -24.62 -8.58
CA LYS A 28 22.91 -23.73 -9.56
C LYS A 28 23.69 -23.64 -10.87
N VAL A 29 25.02 -23.64 -10.82
CA VAL A 29 25.88 -23.64 -12.02
C VAL A 29 25.81 -25.00 -12.75
N LEU A 30 25.84 -26.11 -12.02
CA LEU A 30 25.72 -27.45 -12.60
C LEU A 30 24.37 -27.66 -13.29
N GLN A 31 23.26 -27.21 -12.67
CA GLN A 31 21.93 -27.23 -13.24
C GLN A 31 21.85 -26.40 -14.53
N LYS A 32 22.36 -25.16 -14.52
CA LYS A 32 22.42 -24.30 -15.73
C LYS A 32 23.26 -24.88 -16.86
N LEU A 33 24.26 -25.70 -16.53
CA LEU A 33 25.12 -26.37 -17.52
C LEU A 33 24.54 -27.72 -17.98
N GLY A 34 23.36 -28.13 -17.48
CA GLY A 34 22.74 -29.43 -17.78
C GLY A 34 23.52 -30.62 -17.22
N LYS A 35 24.35 -30.40 -16.20
CA LYS A 35 25.21 -31.41 -15.56
C LYS A 35 24.64 -31.96 -14.25
N ALA A 36 23.55 -31.38 -13.77
CA ALA A 36 22.75 -31.86 -12.65
C ALA A 36 21.27 -31.62 -12.96
N ASP A 37 20.39 -32.53 -12.54
CA ASP A 37 18.95 -32.39 -12.75
C ASP A 37 18.34 -31.40 -11.76
N GLU A 38 17.63 -30.41 -12.29
CA GLU A 38 16.86 -29.42 -11.52
C GLU A 38 15.46 -29.94 -11.23
N THR A 39 15.05 -29.90 -9.96
CA THR A 39 13.66 -30.20 -9.60
C THR A 39 12.76 -29.04 -10.01
N LYS A 40 11.92 -29.23 -11.03
CA LYS A 40 10.95 -28.23 -11.50
C LYS A 40 9.57 -28.46 -10.91
N ASP A 41 8.99 -27.41 -10.35
CA ASP A 41 7.64 -27.38 -9.80
C ASP A 41 6.85 -26.26 -10.50
N GLU A 42 6.36 -26.56 -11.70
CA GLU A 42 5.64 -25.60 -12.55
C GLU A 42 4.40 -25.01 -11.85
N GLN A 43 3.74 -25.82 -11.00
CA GLN A 43 2.57 -25.39 -10.24
C GLN A 43 2.96 -24.36 -9.17
N PHE A 44 4.05 -24.59 -8.44
CA PHE A 44 4.56 -23.62 -7.47
C PHE A 44 5.07 -22.35 -8.15
N GLU A 45 5.78 -22.46 -9.28
CA GLU A 45 6.22 -21.31 -10.07
C GLU A 45 5.03 -20.43 -10.50
N GLN A 46 3.93 -21.04 -10.94
CA GLN A 46 2.71 -20.32 -11.28
C GLN A 46 2.10 -19.61 -10.06
N CYS A 47 2.15 -20.23 -8.87
CA CYS A 47 1.72 -19.60 -7.63
C CYS A 47 2.59 -18.40 -7.26
N VAL A 48 3.91 -18.49 -7.44
CA VAL A 48 4.84 -17.38 -7.21
C VAL A 48 4.62 -16.23 -8.21
N GLN A 49 4.33 -16.54 -9.48
CA GLN A 49 3.96 -15.52 -10.46
C GLN A 49 2.68 -14.78 -10.06
N ASN A 50 1.65 -15.52 -9.61
CA ASN A 50 0.41 -14.94 -9.11
C ASN A 50 0.66 -14.06 -7.87
N PHE A 51 1.45 -14.54 -6.91
CA PHE A 51 1.87 -13.78 -5.73
C PHE A 51 2.53 -12.45 -6.10
N ASN A 52 3.52 -12.47 -7.00
CA ASN A 52 4.23 -11.27 -7.43
C ASN A 52 3.31 -10.28 -8.17
N LYS A 53 2.40 -10.80 -9.01
CA LYS A 53 1.37 -9.99 -9.67
C LYS A 53 0.46 -9.32 -8.64
N GLN A 54 -0.03 -10.08 -7.67
CA GLN A 54 -0.91 -9.61 -6.61
C GLN A 54 -0.26 -8.51 -5.76
N LEU A 55 1.00 -8.72 -5.35
CA LEU A 55 1.79 -7.72 -4.62
C LEU A 55 1.95 -6.42 -5.43
N THR A 56 2.25 -6.56 -6.72
CA THR A 56 2.43 -5.41 -7.62
C THR A 56 1.13 -4.62 -7.78
N GLU A 57 0.01 -5.31 -8.02
CA GLU A 57 -1.30 -4.68 -8.16
C GLU A 57 -1.77 -4.01 -6.87
N GLY A 58 -1.62 -4.69 -5.72
CA GLY A 58 -1.98 -4.14 -4.42
C GLY A 58 -1.13 -2.93 -4.05
N THR A 59 0.18 -2.96 -4.30
CA THR A 59 1.08 -1.81 -4.06
C THR A 59 0.71 -0.62 -4.95
N ARG A 60 0.32 -0.87 -6.21
CA ARG A 60 -0.17 0.18 -7.11
C ARG A 60 -1.45 0.80 -6.57
N LEU A 61 -2.43 -0.02 -6.18
CA LEU A 61 -3.68 0.45 -5.59
C LEU A 61 -3.43 1.30 -4.32
N GLN A 62 -2.47 0.89 -3.48
CA GLN A 62 -2.08 1.63 -2.29
C GLN A 62 -1.53 3.01 -2.60
N LYS A 63 -0.65 3.11 -3.61
CA LYS A 63 -0.14 4.38 -4.09
C LYS A 63 -1.25 5.28 -4.62
N ASP A 64 -2.18 4.71 -5.39
CA ASP A 64 -3.27 5.47 -5.99
C ASP A 64 -4.26 5.96 -4.93
N LEU A 65 -4.59 5.14 -3.91
CA LEU A 65 -5.44 5.57 -2.79
C LEU A 65 -4.77 6.68 -1.95
N ARG A 66 -3.47 6.60 -1.70
CA ARG A 66 -2.75 7.71 -1.02
C ARG A 66 -2.76 8.99 -1.84
N THR A 67 -2.68 8.88 -3.16
CA THR A 67 -2.79 10.02 -4.08
C THR A 67 -4.20 10.61 -4.06
N TYR A 68 -5.23 9.75 -4.00
CA TYR A 68 -6.62 10.16 -3.83
C TYR A 68 -6.82 10.92 -2.51
N LEU A 69 -6.35 10.38 -1.38
CA LEU A 69 -6.40 11.05 -0.07
C LEU A 69 -5.71 12.42 -0.06
N ALA A 70 -4.54 12.53 -0.71
CA ALA A 70 -3.85 13.80 -0.85
C ALA A 70 -4.68 14.81 -1.67
N SER A 71 -5.38 14.35 -2.70
CA SER A 71 -6.28 15.18 -3.51
C SER A 71 -7.50 15.64 -2.72
N VAL A 72 -8.08 14.77 -1.88
CA VAL A 72 -9.17 15.12 -0.95
C VAL A 72 -8.73 16.24 0.01
N LYS A 73 -7.54 16.12 0.62
CA LYS A 73 -6.99 17.19 1.49
C LYS A 73 -6.80 18.51 0.72
N ALA A 74 -6.24 18.45 -0.48
CA ALA A 74 -6.03 19.65 -1.29
C ALA A 74 -7.36 20.34 -1.66
N MET A 75 -8.39 19.55 -1.98
CA MET A 75 -9.73 20.06 -2.27
C MET A 75 -10.38 20.69 -1.03
N HIS A 76 -10.23 20.06 0.14
CA HIS A 76 -10.68 20.60 1.42
C HIS A 76 -10.05 21.97 1.69
N GLU A 77 -8.72 22.09 1.59
CA GLU A 77 -8.00 23.35 1.79
C GLU A 77 -8.44 24.45 0.80
N ALA A 78 -8.70 24.08 -0.46
CA ALA A 78 -9.22 25.02 -1.45
C ALA A 78 -10.65 25.48 -1.13
N SER A 79 -11.53 24.55 -0.75
CA SER A 79 -12.92 24.81 -0.31
C SER A 79 -12.94 25.74 0.90
N LYS A 80 -12.07 25.48 1.88
CA LYS A 80 -11.92 26.30 3.09
C LYS A 80 -11.55 27.74 2.77
N LYS A 81 -10.50 27.95 1.96
CA LYS A 81 -10.07 29.30 1.54
C LYS A 81 -11.15 30.05 0.77
N LEU A 82 -11.92 29.35 -0.06
CA LEU A 82 -13.03 29.98 -0.79
C LEU A 82 -14.14 30.43 0.16
N ASN A 83 -14.47 29.60 1.16
CA ASN A 83 -15.43 29.97 2.21
C ASN A 83 -14.90 31.12 3.08
N GLU A 84 -13.62 31.14 3.44
CA GLU A 84 -12.99 32.26 4.15
C GLU A 84 -13.10 33.57 3.34
N CYS A 85 -12.89 33.53 2.03
CA CYS A 85 -13.09 34.70 1.17
C CYS A 85 -14.53 35.20 1.20
N LEU A 86 -15.51 34.30 1.11
CA LEU A 86 -16.92 34.67 1.24
C LEU A 86 -17.18 35.28 2.62
N GLN A 87 -16.58 34.70 3.67
CA GLN A 87 -16.74 35.21 5.02
C GLN A 87 -16.12 36.61 5.19
N GLU A 88 -15.00 36.92 4.57
CA GLU A 88 -14.38 38.24 4.67
C GLU A 88 -15.23 39.34 4.01
N VAL A 89 -15.90 39.03 2.90
CA VAL A 89 -16.70 40.02 2.15
C VAL A 89 -18.15 40.12 2.62
N TYR A 90 -18.65 39.15 3.39
CA TYR A 90 -19.99 39.19 3.95
C TYR A 90 -20.03 40.13 5.15
N GLU A 91 -20.66 41.30 4.98
CA GLU A 91 -20.67 42.33 6.01
C GLU A 91 -21.40 41.86 7.29
N PRO A 92 -20.99 42.32 8.49
CA PRO A 92 -21.55 41.84 9.75
C PRO A 92 -23.05 42.13 9.95
N ASP A 93 -23.59 43.15 9.29
CA ASP A 93 -24.99 43.56 9.38
C ASP A 93 -25.88 42.90 8.30
N TRP A 94 -25.28 42.15 7.37
CA TRP A 94 -26.04 41.46 6.34
C TRP A 94 -26.80 40.24 6.91
N PRO A 95 -28.05 40.02 6.47
CA PRO A 95 -28.84 38.88 6.90
C PRO A 95 -28.14 37.57 6.54
N GLY A 96 -28.24 36.54 7.39
CA GLY A 96 -27.68 35.21 7.09
C GLY A 96 -26.16 35.07 7.28
N ARG A 97 -25.48 36.11 7.81
CA ARG A 97 -24.04 36.07 8.13
C ARG A 97 -23.67 34.89 9.03
N ASP A 98 -24.38 34.71 10.15
CA ASP A 98 -24.09 33.64 11.11
C ASP A 98 -24.38 32.25 10.52
N GLU A 99 -25.43 32.14 9.69
CA GLU A 99 -25.77 30.89 9.00
C GLU A 99 -24.70 30.52 7.97
N ALA A 100 -24.21 31.49 7.18
CA ALA A 100 -23.10 31.28 6.24
C ALA A 100 -21.83 30.80 6.97
N ASN A 101 -21.53 31.38 8.15
CA ASN A 101 -20.41 30.93 8.97
C ASN A 101 -20.61 29.50 9.48
N LYS A 102 -21.81 29.17 9.95
CA LYS A 102 -22.16 27.82 10.40
C LYS A 102 -22.01 26.79 9.29
N ILE A 103 -22.41 27.14 8.06
CA ILE A 103 -22.25 26.28 6.89
C ILE A 103 -20.77 26.05 6.58
N ALA A 104 -19.93 27.10 6.63
CA ALA A 104 -18.49 26.97 6.43
C ALA A 104 -17.82 26.07 7.49
N GLU A 105 -18.19 26.20 8.76
CA GLU A 105 -17.71 25.32 9.84
C GLU A 105 -18.13 23.86 9.60
N ASN A 106 -19.39 23.62 9.24
CA ASN A 106 -19.89 22.28 8.95
C ASN A 106 -19.22 21.68 7.70
N ASN A 107 -18.88 22.50 6.70
CA ASN A 107 -18.11 22.09 5.52
C ASN A 107 -16.71 21.61 5.93
N ASP A 108 -16.02 22.35 6.80
CA ASP A 108 -14.70 21.98 7.34
C ASP A 108 -14.76 20.63 8.07
N LEU A 109 -15.74 20.47 8.98
CA LEU A 109 -15.95 19.23 9.73
C LEU A 109 -16.26 18.02 8.81
N LEU A 110 -17.10 18.22 7.79
CA LEU A 110 -17.48 17.16 6.86
C LEU A 110 -16.28 16.67 6.03
N TRP A 111 -15.43 17.58 5.56
CA TRP A 111 -14.19 17.22 4.87
C TRP A 111 -13.22 16.46 5.77
N MET A 112 -13.04 16.92 7.02
CA MET A 112 -12.17 16.26 7.99
C MET A 112 -12.65 14.84 8.30
N ASP A 113 -13.94 14.66 8.56
CA ASP A 113 -14.55 13.36 8.84
C ASP A 113 -14.43 12.40 7.62
N TYR A 114 -14.72 12.89 6.41
CA TYR A 114 -14.60 12.09 5.19
C TYR A 114 -13.17 11.61 4.96
N HIS A 115 -12.19 12.52 5.04
CA HIS A 115 -10.79 12.17 4.90
C HIS A 115 -10.35 11.14 5.96
N GLN A 116 -10.71 11.38 7.23
CA GLN A 116 -10.32 10.48 8.33
C GLN A 116 -10.93 9.09 8.16
N LYS A 117 -12.21 8.99 7.78
CA LYS A 117 -12.86 7.70 7.51
C LYS A 117 -12.22 6.95 6.34
N LEU A 118 -11.79 7.64 5.28
CA LEU A 118 -11.05 6.99 4.20
C LEU A 118 -9.72 6.41 4.68
N VAL A 119 -9.01 7.12 5.58
CA VAL A 119 -7.78 6.60 6.21
C VAL A 119 -8.07 5.34 7.03
N ASP A 120 -9.06 5.41 7.91
CA ASP A 120 -9.31 4.35 8.89
C ASP A 120 -9.99 3.12 8.29
N GLN A 121 -10.84 3.30 7.28
CA GLN A 121 -11.66 2.20 6.72
C GLN A 121 -11.12 1.63 5.42
N ALA A 122 -10.48 2.45 4.57
CA ALA A 122 -9.95 1.99 3.29
C ALA A 122 -8.43 1.80 3.32
N LEU A 123 -7.68 2.83 3.75
CA LEU A 123 -6.22 2.76 3.73
C LEU A 123 -5.66 1.76 4.74
N LEU A 124 -6.16 1.75 5.98
CA LEU A 124 -5.73 0.80 7.01
C LEU A 124 -6.00 -0.66 6.60
N THR A 125 -7.15 -0.93 6.01
CA THR A 125 -7.50 -2.26 5.48
C THR A 125 -6.50 -2.71 4.42
N MET A 126 -6.09 -1.81 3.53
CA MET A 126 -5.08 -2.09 2.52
C MET A 126 -3.68 -2.27 3.10
N ASP A 127 -3.28 -1.46 4.08
CA ASP A 127 -1.99 -1.61 4.76
C ASP A 127 -1.91 -2.95 5.50
N THR A 128 -2.98 -3.36 6.16
CA THR A 128 -3.09 -4.67 6.82
C THR A 128 -3.00 -5.82 5.82
N TYR A 129 -3.68 -5.69 4.68
CA TYR A 129 -3.64 -6.69 3.62
C TYR A 129 -2.23 -6.85 3.04
N LEU A 130 -1.59 -5.74 2.68
CA LEU A 130 -0.24 -5.74 2.11
C LEU A 130 0.84 -6.16 3.12
N GLY A 131 0.58 -5.99 4.42
CA GLY A 131 1.45 -6.45 5.50
C GLY A 131 1.71 -7.95 5.53
N GLN A 132 0.89 -8.77 4.87
CA GLN A 132 1.09 -10.22 4.77
C GLN A 132 2.19 -10.62 3.78
N PHE A 133 2.48 -9.78 2.79
CA PHE A 133 3.37 -10.15 1.68
C PHE A 133 4.85 -10.26 2.05
N PRO A 134 5.44 -9.39 2.91
CA PRO A 134 6.87 -9.47 3.23
C PRO A 134 7.29 -10.83 3.82
N ASP A 135 6.54 -11.36 4.79
CA ASP A 135 6.82 -12.65 5.41
C ASP A 135 6.72 -13.81 4.40
N ILE A 136 5.64 -13.84 3.63
CA ILE A 136 5.43 -14.87 2.60
C ILE A 136 6.53 -14.79 1.52
N LYS A 137 6.94 -13.59 1.12
CA LYS A 137 8.04 -13.38 0.17
C LYS A 137 9.36 -13.95 0.71
N SER A 138 9.67 -13.69 1.98
CA SER A 138 10.85 -14.24 2.66
C SER A 138 10.82 -15.77 2.68
N ARG A 139 9.67 -16.36 2.99
CA ARG A 139 9.48 -17.82 2.98
C ARG A 139 9.62 -18.43 1.59
N ILE A 140 9.11 -17.78 0.53
CA ILE A 140 9.33 -18.21 -0.87
C ILE A 140 10.83 -18.28 -1.18
N ALA A 141 11.59 -17.22 -0.85
CA ALA A 141 13.04 -17.18 -1.06
C ALA A 141 13.75 -18.28 -0.25
N LYS A 142 13.37 -18.46 1.01
CA LYS A 142 13.90 -19.52 1.89
C LYS A 142 13.61 -20.91 1.32
N ARG A 143 12.40 -21.18 0.83
CA ARG A 143 12.07 -22.45 0.14
C ARG A 143 12.97 -22.66 -1.07
N GLY A 144 13.17 -21.63 -1.90
CA GLY A 144 14.08 -21.69 -3.07
C GLY A 144 15.50 -22.10 -2.67
N ARG A 145 16.06 -21.51 -1.60
CA ARG A 145 17.37 -21.89 -1.06
C ARG A 145 17.42 -23.35 -0.57
N LYS A 146 16.30 -23.86 -0.04
CA LYS A 146 16.19 -25.20 0.53
C LYS A 146 15.97 -26.28 -0.52
N LEU A 147 15.32 -25.95 -1.63
CA LEU A 147 15.26 -26.80 -2.81
C LEU A 147 16.66 -27.06 -3.35
N VAL A 148 17.49 -26.01 -3.45
CA VAL A 148 18.89 -26.16 -3.90
C VAL A 148 19.72 -26.98 -2.90
N ASP A 149 19.53 -26.77 -1.59
CA ASP A 149 20.19 -27.61 -0.55
C ASP A 149 19.81 -29.09 -0.74
N TYR A 150 18.54 -29.39 -1.01
CA TYR A 150 18.03 -30.74 -1.25
C TYR A 150 18.58 -31.37 -2.54
N ASP A 151 18.53 -30.64 -3.66
CA ASP A 151 19.07 -31.13 -4.94
C ASP A 151 20.58 -31.43 -4.83
N SER A 152 21.34 -30.58 -4.13
CA SER A 152 22.77 -30.79 -3.90
C SER A 152 23.04 -32.04 -3.06
N ALA A 153 22.26 -32.26 -1.99
CA ALA A 153 22.37 -33.47 -1.17
C ALA A 153 21.99 -34.74 -1.95
N ARG A 154 20.95 -34.66 -2.82
CA ARG A 154 20.52 -35.76 -3.69
C ARG A 154 21.63 -36.14 -4.65
N HIS A 155 22.17 -35.16 -5.38
CA HIS A 155 23.26 -35.38 -6.32
C HIS A 155 24.52 -35.92 -5.62
N HIS A 156 24.86 -35.42 -4.42
CA HIS A 156 25.98 -35.96 -3.65
C HIS A 156 25.79 -37.43 -3.29
N TYR A 157 24.62 -37.80 -2.78
CA TYR A 157 24.29 -39.18 -2.45
C TYR A 157 24.34 -40.11 -3.69
N GLU A 158 23.75 -39.70 -4.80
CA GLU A 158 23.78 -40.45 -6.08
C GLU A 158 25.21 -40.66 -6.60
N SER A 159 26.06 -39.63 -6.49
CA SER A 159 27.47 -39.73 -6.89
C SER A 159 28.27 -40.74 -6.06
N LEU A 160 27.96 -40.89 -4.76
CA LEU A 160 28.58 -41.87 -3.89
C LEU A 160 28.05 -43.28 -4.13
N GLN A 161 26.75 -43.41 -4.45
CA GLN A 161 26.12 -44.70 -4.80
C GLN A 161 26.68 -45.32 -6.08
N THR A 162 27.06 -44.48 -7.05
CA THR A 162 27.60 -44.89 -8.36
C THR A 162 29.13 -45.02 -8.38
N ALA A 163 29.81 -44.72 -7.27
CA ALA A 163 31.26 -44.80 -7.17
C ALA A 163 31.78 -46.25 -7.28
N LYS A 164 32.88 -46.44 -8.02
CA LYS A 164 33.52 -47.77 -8.21
C LYS A 164 33.96 -48.44 -6.90
N LYS A 165 34.27 -47.64 -5.88
CA LYS A 165 34.61 -48.12 -4.54
C LYS A 165 33.59 -47.52 -3.57
N LYS A 166 32.69 -48.36 -3.06
CA LYS A 166 31.69 -47.94 -2.10
C LYS A 166 32.31 -47.77 -0.72
N ASP A 167 32.02 -46.65 -0.10
CA ASP A 167 32.38 -46.32 1.27
C ASP A 167 31.08 -46.21 2.05
N GLU A 168 30.69 -47.32 2.70
CA GLU A 168 29.40 -47.46 3.38
C GLU A 168 29.18 -46.38 4.45
N ALA A 169 30.25 -45.96 5.14
CA ALA A 169 30.15 -44.91 6.15
C ALA A 169 29.85 -43.54 5.52
N LYS A 170 30.46 -43.22 4.37
CA LYS A 170 30.16 -41.97 3.65
C LYS A 170 28.78 -41.98 3.02
N ILE A 171 28.36 -43.13 2.47
CA ILE A 171 27.03 -43.29 1.87
C ILE A 171 25.96 -43.10 2.94
N ALA A 172 26.08 -43.75 4.10
CA ALA A 172 25.13 -43.60 5.21
C ALA A 172 25.03 -42.13 5.70
N LYS A 173 26.17 -41.42 5.76
CA LYS A 173 26.17 -40.00 6.14
C LYS A 173 25.48 -39.11 5.10
N ALA A 174 25.74 -39.35 3.80
CA ALA A 174 25.10 -38.59 2.73
C ALA A 174 23.58 -38.86 2.66
N GLU A 175 23.15 -40.09 2.97
CA GLU A 175 21.73 -40.45 3.10
C GLU A 175 21.05 -39.69 4.25
N GLU A 176 21.68 -39.60 5.42
CA GLU A 176 21.18 -38.80 6.55
C GLU A 176 21.04 -37.31 6.19
N GLU A 177 22.06 -36.76 5.51
CA GLU A 177 22.05 -35.37 5.03
C GLU A 177 20.94 -35.12 4.00
N LEU A 178 20.71 -36.07 3.08
CA LEU A 178 19.62 -36.03 2.11
C LEU A 178 18.24 -36.03 2.79
N ILE A 179 17.99 -36.97 3.70
CA ILE A 179 16.73 -37.07 4.44
C ILE A 179 16.46 -35.76 5.22
N LYS A 180 17.49 -35.20 5.85
CA LYS A 180 17.38 -33.94 6.57
C LYS A 180 17.07 -32.75 5.65
N ALA A 181 17.75 -32.65 4.52
CA ALA A 181 17.51 -31.57 3.55
C ALA A 181 16.10 -31.68 2.95
N GLN A 182 15.67 -32.89 2.61
CA GLN A 182 14.32 -33.18 2.11
C GLN A 182 13.26 -32.74 3.12
N LYS A 183 13.39 -33.15 4.39
CA LYS A 183 12.42 -32.80 5.43
C LYS A 183 12.27 -31.28 5.58
N VAL A 184 13.39 -30.55 5.66
CA VAL A 184 13.36 -29.09 5.82
C VAL A 184 12.75 -28.40 4.60
N PHE A 185 13.07 -28.87 3.39
CA PHE A 185 12.44 -28.34 2.18
C PHE A 185 10.93 -28.61 2.16
N GLU A 186 10.52 -29.85 2.44
CA GLU A 186 9.13 -30.28 2.32
C GLU A 186 8.21 -29.59 3.34
N GLU A 187 8.68 -29.38 4.57
CA GLU A 187 7.94 -28.61 5.59
C GLU A 187 7.56 -27.21 5.07
N MET A 188 8.53 -26.46 4.53
CA MET A 188 8.25 -25.14 3.93
C MET A 188 7.44 -25.23 2.63
N ASN A 189 7.66 -26.30 1.86
CA ASN A 189 6.99 -26.49 0.57
C ASN A 189 5.49 -26.64 0.76
N VAL A 190 5.07 -27.54 1.65
CA VAL A 190 3.66 -27.83 1.92
C VAL A 190 2.94 -26.58 2.41
N ASP A 191 3.50 -25.88 3.40
CA ASP A 191 2.87 -24.67 3.93
C ASP A 191 2.64 -23.61 2.83
N LEU A 192 3.63 -23.36 1.97
CA LEU A 192 3.50 -22.38 0.90
C LEU A 192 2.57 -22.84 -0.23
N GLN A 193 2.47 -24.16 -0.49
CA GLN A 193 1.52 -24.70 -1.45
C GLN A 193 0.06 -24.51 -1.00
N GLU A 194 -0.20 -24.42 0.32
CA GLU A 194 -1.52 -24.11 0.87
C GLU A 194 -1.77 -22.60 0.95
N GLU A 195 -0.79 -21.84 1.44
CA GLU A 195 -0.94 -20.41 1.71
C GLU A 195 -1.02 -19.56 0.43
N LEU A 196 -0.22 -19.83 -0.61
CA LEU A 196 -0.18 -18.99 -1.80
C LEU A 196 -1.52 -18.98 -2.57
N PRO A 197 -2.18 -20.14 -2.82
CA PRO A 197 -3.52 -20.14 -3.43
C PRO A 197 -4.58 -19.47 -2.56
N SER A 198 -4.50 -19.65 -1.23
CA SER A 198 -5.41 -19.01 -0.28
C SER A 198 -5.28 -17.48 -0.34
N LEU A 199 -4.04 -16.97 -0.26
CA LEU A 199 -3.75 -15.55 -0.39
C LEU A 199 -4.22 -15.03 -1.75
N TRP A 200 -3.96 -15.75 -2.84
CA TRP A 200 -4.43 -15.37 -4.16
C TRP A 200 -5.95 -15.19 -4.16
N ASN A 201 -6.71 -16.18 -3.68
CA ASN A 201 -8.18 -16.12 -3.65
C ASN A 201 -8.73 -14.97 -2.79
N SER A 202 -8.04 -14.59 -1.70
CA SER A 202 -8.44 -13.48 -0.84
C SER A 202 -8.50 -12.12 -1.56
N ARG A 203 -7.78 -11.95 -2.69
CA ARG A 203 -7.72 -10.67 -3.44
C ARG A 203 -9.08 -10.15 -3.86
N VAL A 204 -10.02 -11.04 -4.19
CA VAL A 204 -11.35 -10.64 -4.67
C VAL A 204 -12.11 -9.97 -3.53
N GLY A 205 -12.15 -10.60 -2.35
CA GLY A 205 -12.78 -10.02 -1.17
C GLY A 205 -12.10 -8.72 -0.74
N PHE A 206 -10.78 -8.68 -0.79
CA PHE A 206 -10.01 -7.46 -0.52
C PHE A 206 -10.42 -6.29 -1.43
N TYR A 207 -10.43 -6.48 -2.75
CA TYR A 207 -10.82 -5.42 -3.68
C TYR A 207 -12.28 -4.99 -3.50
N VAL A 208 -13.20 -5.95 -3.35
CA VAL A 208 -14.62 -5.66 -3.13
C VAL A 208 -14.82 -4.82 -1.87
N ASN A 209 -14.26 -5.25 -0.74
CA ASN A 209 -14.42 -4.54 0.53
C ASN A 209 -13.82 -3.12 0.45
N THR A 210 -12.62 -2.98 -0.12
CA THR A 210 -11.94 -1.68 -0.24
C THR A 210 -12.77 -0.69 -1.04
N PHE A 211 -13.25 -1.08 -2.22
CA PHE A 211 -14.04 -0.19 -3.07
C PHE A 211 -15.47 0.04 -2.56
N GLN A 212 -16.08 -0.93 -1.88
CA GLN A 212 -17.36 -0.71 -1.19
C GLN A 212 -17.23 0.31 -0.07
N SER A 213 -16.16 0.26 0.73
CA SER A 213 -15.89 1.27 1.76
C SER A 213 -15.69 2.65 1.14
N ILE A 214 -14.86 2.77 0.10
CA ILE A 214 -14.62 4.06 -0.57
C ILE A 214 -15.93 4.62 -1.15
N ALA A 215 -16.68 3.81 -1.90
CA ALA A 215 -17.91 4.24 -2.55
C ALA A 215 -18.99 4.65 -1.52
N GLY A 216 -19.16 3.88 -0.45
CA GLY A 216 -20.13 4.21 0.59
C GLY A 216 -19.78 5.49 1.35
N LEU A 217 -18.49 5.73 1.61
CA LEU A 217 -18.02 6.97 2.22
C LEU A 217 -18.21 8.17 1.28
N GLU A 218 -17.88 8.00 0.00
CA GLU A 218 -18.03 9.03 -1.03
C GLU A 218 -19.50 9.40 -1.26
N GLU A 219 -20.40 8.41 -1.34
CA GLU A 219 -21.85 8.62 -1.43
C GLU A 219 -22.35 9.47 -0.26
N ASN A 220 -22.02 9.07 0.98
CA ASN A 220 -22.45 9.77 2.17
C ASN A 220 -21.89 11.20 2.22
N PHE A 221 -20.60 11.37 1.90
CA PHE A 221 -19.96 12.68 1.83
C PHE A 221 -20.66 13.61 0.84
N HIS A 222 -20.87 13.16 -0.40
CA HIS A 222 -21.51 14.00 -1.42
C HIS A 222 -22.97 14.33 -1.10
N LYS A 223 -23.69 13.39 -0.48
CA LYS A 223 -25.06 13.62 -0.02
C LYS A 223 -25.11 14.73 1.04
N GLU A 224 -24.27 14.68 2.07
CA GLU A 224 -24.25 15.74 3.09
C GLU A 224 -23.70 17.06 2.53
N MET A 225 -22.70 17.01 1.65
CA MET A 225 -22.16 18.18 0.97
C MET A 225 -23.21 18.91 0.13
N SER A 226 -24.08 18.16 -0.57
CA SER A 226 -25.17 18.76 -1.34
C SER A 226 -26.15 19.57 -0.47
N LYS A 227 -26.40 19.14 0.77
CA LYS A 227 -27.27 19.87 1.70
C LYS A 227 -26.63 21.17 2.13
N LEU A 228 -25.32 21.15 2.45
CA LEU A 228 -24.57 22.37 2.77
C LEU A 228 -24.58 23.37 1.61
N ASN A 229 -24.38 22.89 0.38
CA ASN A 229 -24.43 23.73 -0.82
C ASN A 229 -25.83 24.33 -1.05
N GLN A 230 -26.89 23.56 -0.83
CA GLN A 230 -28.27 24.06 -0.91
C GLN A 230 -28.54 25.13 0.16
N ASN A 231 -28.15 24.87 1.42
CA ASN A 231 -28.31 25.84 2.51
C ASN A 231 -27.58 27.15 2.21
N LEU A 232 -26.36 27.08 1.66
CA LEU A 232 -25.61 28.27 1.26
C LEU A 232 -26.33 29.04 0.14
N ASN A 233 -26.88 28.33 -0.85
CA ASN A 233 -27.67 28.96 -1.90
C ASN A 233 -28.89 29.69 -1.33
N ASP A 234 -29.62 29.08 -0.41
CA ASP A 234 -30.80 29.67 0.23
C ASP A 234 -30.45 30.95 1.02
N VAL A 235 -29.30 30.95 1.72
CA VAL A 235 -28.77 32.14 2.41
C VAL A 235 -28.50 33.26 1.42
N LEU A 236 -27.81 32.97 0.30
CA LEU A 236 -27.45 33.97 -0.71
C LEU A 236 -28.68 34.52 -1.46
N VAL A 237 -29.67 33.68 -1.76
CA VAL A 237 -30.96 34.11 -2.33
C VAL A 237 -31.72 35.01 -1.35
N SER A 238 -31.65 34.71 -0.05
CA SER A 238 -32.28 35.54 0.99
C SER A 238 -31.61 36.91 1.13
N LEU A 239 -30.28 36.96 1.02
CA LEU A 239 -29.51 38.20 0.95
C LEU A 239 -29.93 39.06 -0.26
N GLU A 240 -30.01 38.46 -1.44
CA GLU A 240 -30.45 39.15 -2.66
C GLU A 240 -31.85 39.76 -2.51
N LYS A 241 -32.81 39.00 -1.99
CA LYS A 241 -34.19 39.47 -1.78
C LYS A 241 -34.27 40.68 -0.85
N GLN A 242 -33.45 40.71 0.21
CA GLN A 242 -33.40 41.86 1.12
C GLN A 242 -32.69 43.07 0.51
N HIS A 243 -31.64 42.84 -0.29
CA HIS A 243 -30.91 43.90 -0.99
C HIS A 243 -31.66 44.47 -2.20
N GLY A 244 -32.52 43.70 -2.86
CA GLY A 244 -33.38 44.15 -3.96
C GLY A 244 -34.57 45.01 -3.50
N SER A 245 -34.92 44.95 -2.21
CA SER A 245 -36.06 45.69 -1.61
C SER A 245 -35.65 47.00 -0.92
N ASN A 246 -34.39 47.12 -0.45
CA ASN A 246 -33.90 48.29 0.25
C ASN A 246 -32.78 49.01 -0.54
N THR A 247 -33.13 50.14 -1.17
CA THR A 247 -32.15 51.16 -1.59
C THR A 247 -31.33 51.60 -0.38
N PHE A 248 -30.03 51.29 -0.35
CA PHE A 248 -29.14 51.75 0.71
C PHE A 248 -29.16 53.29 0.76
N THR A 249 -29.46 53.83 1.94
CA THR A 249 -28.93 55.15 2.30
C THR A 249 -27.44 54.95 2.52
N VAL A 250 -26.64 55.40 1.54
CA VAL A 250 -25.18 55.55 1.72
C VAL A 250 -24.98 56.57 2.84
N LYS A 251 -24.93 56.13 4.09
CA LYS A 251 -24.35 56.94 5.16
C LYS A 251 -22.85 56.92 4.93
N ALA A 252 -22.39 57.91 4.17
CA ALA A 252 -20.98 58.23 4.03
C ALA A 252 -20.37 58.42 5.42
N GLN A 253 -19.70 57.39 5.94
CA GLN A 253 -18.80 57.58 7.08
C GLN A 253 -17.56 58.35 6.60
N PRO A 254 -17.17 59.45 7.27
CA PRO A 254 -15.96 60.16 6.93
C PRO A 254 -14.75 59.31 7.29
N ARG A 255 -14.12 58.68 6.28
CA ARG A 255 -12.85 57.98 6.43
C ARG A 255 -11.76 58.97 6.88
N LYS A 256 -11.30 58.87 8.13
CA LYS A 256 -10.03 59.47 8.56
C LYS A 256 -8.89 58.79 7.76
N LYS A 257 -8.23 59.56 6.90
CA LYS A 257 -7.08 59.10 6.10
C LYS A 257 -5.90 58.79 7.04
N SER A 258 -5.68 57.52 7.34
CA SER A 258 -4.38 57.03 7.83
C SER A 258 -3.45 56.86 6.63
N LYS A 259 -2.32 57.57 6.64
CA LYS A 259 -1.26 57.53 5.63
C LYS A 259 -0.46 56.24 5.78
N LEU A 260 -0.53 55.34 4.82
CA LEU A 260 0.50 54.32 4.59
C LEU A 260 0.45 53.96 3.11
N PHE A 261 1.30 54.60 2.29
CA PHE A 261 1.97 54.05 1.10
C PHE A 261 2.78 55.18 0.44
N SER A 262 4.03 55.36 0.87
CA SER A 262 5.00 56.20 0.16
C SER A 262 6.43 55.69 0.40
N ARG A 263 6.79 54.59 -0.27
CA ARG A 263 8.15 54.08 -0.54
C ARG A 263 7.97 53.11 -1.73
N LEU A 264 8.29 53.44 -2.98
CA LEU A 264 9.63 53.63 -3.52
C LEU A 264 9.51 54.34 -4.89
N ARG A 265 10.07 55.55 -5.04
CA ARG A 265 10.49 56.07 -6.36
C ARG A 265 11.63 57.07 -6.19
N ARG A 266 12.85 56.61 -6.41
CA ARG A 266 14.10 57.37 -6.62
C ARG A 266 15.13 56.34 -7.12
N LYS A 267 15.93 56.49 -8.17
CA LYS A 267 16.21 57.49 -9.23
C LYS A 267 17.34 56.87 -10.08
N LYS A 268 17.35 57.01 -11.41
CA LYS A 268 18.58 57.32 -12.15
C LYS A 268 18.29 57.90 -13.54
N ASN A 269 19.03 58.96 -13.86
CA ASN A 269 18.96 59.86 -15.01
C ASN A 269 19.42 59.23 -16.34
N SER A 270 18.98 59.88 -17.42
CA SER A 270 19.47 59.80 -18.80
C SER A 270 20.90 60.32 -18.99
N ASP A 271 21.56 59.94 -20.09
CA ASP A 271 21.84 60.87 -21.19
C ASP A 271 22.37 60.21 -22.48
N ASN A 272 21.96 60.85 -23.60
CA ASN A 272 22.48 60.90 -24.97
C ASN A 272 22.04 59.90 -26.08
N ALA A 273 21.63 60.50 -27.20
CA ALA A 273 21.00 60.00 -28.43
C ALA A 273 22.01 59.99 -29.63
N PRO A 274 21.62 59.93 -30.94
CA PRO A 274 20.52 59.26 -31.65
C PRO A 274 21.01 58.46 -32.91
N ALA A 275 20.18 57.58 -33.50
CA ALA A 275 20.26 57.25 -34.94
C ALA A 275 18.91 56.75 -35.50
N LYS A 276 18.64 57.17 -36.74
CA LYS A 276 17.39 57.14 -37.51
C LYS A 276 17.05 55.75 -38.10
N GLY A 277 15.76 55.52 -38.40
CA GLY A 277 15.38 54.89 -39.69
C GLY A 277 14.30 53.81 -39.69
N ASN A 278 13.03 54.23 -39.81
CA ASN A 278 11.99 53.73 -40.72
C ASN A 278 11.61 52.21 -40.83
N LYS A 279 10.34 51.93 -40.45
CA LYS A 279 9.20 51.43 -41.28
C LYS A 279 8.42 50.24 -40.68
N SER A 280 7.11 50.46 -40.60
CA SER A 280 6.00 49.56 -40.27
C SER A 280 5.87 48.38 -41.25
N PRO A 281 5.11 47.32 -40.90
CA PRO A 281 3.73 47.26 -41.39
C PRO A 281 2.69 46.72 -40.38
N SER A 282 1.43 47.07 -40.63
CA SER A 282 0.22 46.62 -39.93
C SER A 282 -0.27 45.24 -40.43
N PRO A 283 -1.06 44.49 -39.63
CA PRO A 283 -1.74 43.27 -40.07
C PRO A 283 -3.16 43.57 -40.65
N PRO A 284 -3.73 42.67 -41.49
CA PRO A 284 -5.06 42.89 -42.06
C PRO A 284 -6.21 42.36 -41.19
N ASP A 285 -7.34 43.06 -41.34
CA ASP A 285 -8.67 42.81 -40.79
C ASP A 285 -9.30 41.46 -41.15
N GLY A 286 -10.14 40.95 -40.24
CA GLY A 286 -11.12 39.90 -40.52
C GLY A 286 -11.87 39.44 -39.27
N SER A 287 -13.10 39.89 -39.08
CA SER A 287 -14.12 39.39 -38.14
C SER A 287 -15.47 39.39 -38.85
N PRO A 288 -16.54 38.74 -38.34
CA PRO A 288 -16.62 37.56 -37.46
C PRO A 288 -17.66 36.53 -37.97
N ALA A 289 -17.67 35.29 -37.46
CA ALA A 289 -18.85 34.42 -37.59
C ALA A 289 -18.95 33.40 -36.44
N ALA A 290 -19.97 33.64 -35.61
CA ALA A 290 -20.86 32.74 -34.88
C ALA A 290 -20.35 31.39 -34.31
N THR A 291 -20.46 31.28 -33.00
CA THR A 291 -20.68 30.07 -32.20
C THR A 291 -21.86 29.21 -32.70
N PRO A 292 -21.86 27.91 -32.39
CA PRO A 292 -23.10 27.28 -31.93
C PRO A 292 -22.96 26.48 -30.64
N GLU A 293 -24.00 26.63 -29.81
CA GLU A 293 -24.27 25.92 -28.57
C GLU A 293 -24.78 24.49 -28.80
N ILE A 294 -24.54 23.67 -27.77
CA ILE A 294 -25.04 22.30 -27.58
C ILE A 294 -26.53 22.34 -27.20
N ARG A 295 -27.36 21.47 -27.81
CA ARG A 295 -28.69 21.12 -27.30
C ARG A 295 -28.95 19.61 -27.37
N VAL A 296 -29.42 19.08 -26.25
CA VAL A 296 -29.84 17.69 -25.99
C VAL A 296 -31.34 17.54 -26.29
N ASN A 297 -31.78 16.39 -26.80
CA ASN A 297 -33.21 16.00 -26.74
C ASN A 297 -33.38 14.46 -26.77
N HIS A 298 -34.37 13.95 -26.03
CA HIS A 298 -34.75 12.53 -25.87
C HIS A 298 -36.04 12.16 -26.64
N GLU A 299 -36.04 10.98 -27.30
CA GLU A 299 -37.12 9.98 -27.68
C GLU A 299 -38.41 10.39 -28.48
N PRO A 300 -39.19 9.45 -29.15
CA PRO A 300 -39.15 7.96 -29.21
C PRO A 300 -39.36 7.22 -30.58
N GLU A 301 -39.28 5.85 -30.51
CA GLU A 301 -39.41 4.67 -31.45
C GLU A 301 -40.38 4.70 -32.70
N PRO A 302 -40.52 3.67 -33.63
CA PRO A 302 -40.00 2.27 -33.69
C PRO A 302 -39.57 1.65 -35.07
N ALA A 303 -39.04 0.40 -34.98
CA ALA A 303 -39.07 -0.81 -35.86
C ALA A 303 -38.65 -0.84 -37.37
N GLY A 304 -37.79 -1.82 -37.72
CA GLY A 304 -37.64 -2.34 -39.10
C GLY A 304 -36.48 -3.31 -39.39
N GLY A 305 -36.66 -4.61 -39.07
CA GLY A 305 -36.21 -5.82 -39.81
C GLY A 305 -34.74 -6.06 -40.26
N ALA A 306 -34.11 -7.12 -39.74
CA ALA A 306 -33.57 -8.27 -40.51
C ALA A 306 -32.74 -9.23 -39.63
N THR A 307 -33.09 -10.52 -39.65
CA THR A 307 -32.34 -11.70 -39.13
C THR A 307 -31.62 -12.43 -40.31
N PRO A 308 -30.89 -13.58 -40.18
CA PRO A 308 -30.64 -14.45 -39.01
C PRO A 308 -29.20 -15.01 -38.85
N GLY A 309 -28.91 -15.61 -37.68
CA GLY A 309 -28.18 -16.89 -37.63
C GLY A 309 -27.17 -17.11 -36.48
N ALA A 310 -27.53 -18.03 -35.57
CA ALA A 310 -26.68 -19.00 -34.82
C ALA A 310 -26.72 -18.97 -33.27
N THR A 311 -27.85 -19.46 -32.74
CA THR A 311 -28.05 -20.48 -31.68
C THR A 311 -27.03 -20.72 -30.53
N LEU A 312 -27.54 -20.55 -29.30
CA LEU A 312 -27.22 -21.27 -28.06
C LEU A 312 -28.55 -21.80 -27.46
N PRO A 313 -28.69 -23.08 -27.04
CA PRO A 313 -29.94 -23.55 -26.45
C PRO A 313 -29.90 -23.53 -24.90
N LYS A 314 -30.97 -23.00 -24.30
CA LYS A 314 -31.46 -23.33 -22.95
C LYS A 314 -32.82 -24.02 -23.10
N SER A 315 -33.04 -25.10 -22.36
CA SER A 315 -34.32 -25.81 -22.29
C SER A 315 -34.80 -25.88 -20.84
N PRO A 316 -36.06 -25.52 -20.54
CA PRO A 316 -36.79 -25.97 -19.36
C PRO A 316 -37.99 -26.86 -19.77
N SER A 317 -38.37 -27.85 -18.96
CA SER A 317 -39.75 -28.33 -18.80
C SER A 317 -39.85 -29.43 -17.73
N GLN A 318 -40.79 -29.26 -16.79
CA GLN A 318 -41.45 -30.36 -16.05
C GLN A 318 -42.56 -30.97 -16.95
N PRO A 319 -43.14 -32.14 -16.61
CA PRO A 319 -44.34 -32.19 -15.75
C PRO A 319 -44.47 -33.45 -14.85
N ALA A 320 -45.52 -33.46 -14.00
CA ALA A 320 -45.89 -34.44 -12.98
C ALA A 320 -46.75 -35.63 -13.49
N GLU A 321 -46.72 -36.81 -12.83
CA GLU A 321 -47.84 -37.43 -12.07
C GLU A 321 -47.55 -38.85 -11.51
N ALA A 322 -48.06 -39.08 -10.29
CA ALA A 322 -48.62 -40.29 -9.63
C ALA A 322 -47.90 -41.66 -9.60
N SER A 323 -47.70 -42.20 -8.36
CA SER A 323 -48.48 -43.36 -7.86
C SER A 323 -48.24 -43.62 -6.35
N GLU A 324 -49.34 -43.85 -5.62
CA GLU A 324 -49.44 -44.21 -4.20
C GLU A 324 -49.10 -45.69 -3.93
N VAL A 325 -48.62 -46.03 -2.72
CA VAL A 325 -48.97 -47.27 -1.98
C VAL A 325 -48.88 -47.05 -0.45
N ALA A 326 -50.07 -47.13 0.18
CA ALA A 326 -50.45 -47.74 1.46
C ALA A 326 -49.79 -47.39 2.80
N GLY A 327 -50.67 -47.10 3.77
CA GLY A 327 -50.61 -47.73 5.10
C GLY A 327 -50.81 -46.76 6.26
N GLY A 328 -52.05 -46.62 6.73
CA GLY A 328 -52.44 -45.68 7.79
C GLY A 328 -51.99 -46.07 9.19
N THR A 329 -52.17 -45.15 10.14
CA THR A 329 -52.96 -45.31 11.38
C THR A 329 -52.94 -43.99 12.15
N GLN A 330 -54.12 -43.42 12.42
CA GLN A 330 -54.37 -42.47 13.52
C GLN A 330 -54.87 -43.27 14.73
N PRO A 331 -54.73 -42.80 15.99
CA PRO A 331 -55.83 -42.02 16.55
C PRO A 331 -55.43 -40.86 17.47
N ALA A 332 -56.45 -40.03 17.69
CA ALA A 332 -56.50 -38.77 18.42
C ALA A 332 -56.76 -38.90 19.94
N ALA A 333 -56.51 -37.79 20.65
CA ALA A 333 -57.14 -37.25 21.88
C ALA A 333 -56.05 -36.45 22.64
N GLY A 334 -56.15 -35.18 23.05
CA GLY A 334 -57.27 -34.30 23.31
C GLY A 334 -57.36 -34.01 24.82
N ALA A 335 -56.82 -32.87 25.31
CA ALA A 335 -57.39 -32.02 26.37
C ALA A 335 -56.42 -30.91 26.91
N GLN A 336 -56.82 -29.65 26.66
CA GLN A 336 -56.82 -28.44 27.52
C GLN A 336 -55.57 -27.87 28.22
N GLU A 337 -55.15 -26.66 27.75
CA GLU A 337 -55.12 -25.30 28.39
C GLU A 337 -54.81 -25.15 29.91
N PRO A 338 -54.28 -23.99 30.44
CA PRO A 338 -54.26 -22.64 29.83
C PRO A 338 -53.00 -21.75 30.03
N GLY A 339 -52.91 -20.67 29.25
CA GLY A 339 -52.76 -19.29 29.73
C GLY A 339 -51.42 -18.72 30.27
N GLU A 340 -50.94 -17.72 29.53
CA GLU A 340 -50.41 -16.40 29.98
C GLU A 340 -48.92 -16.02 29.82
N THR A 341 -48.78 -14.89 29.08
CA THR A 341 -47.87 -13.74 29.22
C THR A 341 -46.38 -13.82 28.85
N ALA A 342 -46.12 -13.18 27.70
CA ALA A 342 -45.04 -12.23 27.36
C ALA A 342 -43.86 -12.04 28.34
N ALA A 343 -42.65 -12.28 27.83
CA ALA A 343 -41.55 -11.30 27.68
C ALA A 343 -40.31 -12.01 27.11
N SER A 344 -39.82 -11.57 25.95
CA SER A 344 -38.57 -12.05 25.36
C SER A 344 -37.46 -11.05 25.66
N GLU A 345 -36.57 -11.37 26.60
CA GLU A 345 -35.26 -10.72 26.73
C GLU A 345 -34.19 -11.57 26.06
N ALA A 346 -33.48 -10.96 25.11
CA ALA A 346 -32.34 -11.51 24.42
C ALA A 346 -31.09 -11.43 25.31
N THR A 347 -30.45 -12.56 25.57
CA THR A 347 -29.14 -12.64 26.21
C THR A 347 -28.05 -12.76 25.16
N SER A 348 -27.26 -11.68 24.99
CA SER A 348 -25.98 -11.72 24.29
C SER A 348 -24.88 -12.11 25.28
N SER A 349 -24.15 -13.17 24.97
CA SER A 349 -22.98 -13.63 25.73
C SER A 349 -21.72 -12.88 25.30
N SER A 350 -21.10 -12.16 26.24
CA SER A 350 -19.76 -11.57 26.09
C SER A 350 -18.78 -12.29 27.01
N LEU A 351 -17.61 -12.66 26.49
CA LEU A 351 -16.44 -13.13 27.24
C LEU A 351 -15.28 -12.11 27.11
N PRO A 352 -14.27 -12.11 28.00
CA PRO A 352 -13.62 -10.89 28.46
C PRO A 352 -12.30 -10.53 27.76
N ALA A 353 -12.00 -9.23 27.78
CA ALA A 353 -10.75 -8.63 27.32
C ALA A 353 -9.61 -8.85 28.33
N VAL A 354 -8.44 -9.26 27.83
CA VAL A 354 -7.18 -9.33 28.58
C VAL A 354 -6.48 -7.98 28.51
N VAL A 355 -6.14 -7.45 29.68
CA VAL A 355 -5.37 -6.23 29.90
C VAL A 355 -3.89 -6.51 29.60
N VAL A 356 -3.28 -5.72 28.71
CA VAL A 356 -1.81 -5.63 28.58
C VAL A 356 -1.39 -4.25 29.06
N GLU A 357 -0.74 -4.22 30.22
CA GLU A 357 -0.06 -3.05 30.78
C GLU A 357 1.13 -2.66 29.90
N THR A 358 1.15 -1.38 29.49
CA THR A 358 2.27 -0.74 28.80
C THR A 358 3.07 0.06 29.82
N PHE A 359 4.35 -0.27 30.00
CA PHE A 359 5.28 0.57 30.77
C PHE A 359 5.77 1.75 29.90
N PRO A 360 5.75 3.00 30.39
CA PRO A 360 6.34 4.13 29.68
C PRO A 360 7.85 4.19 29.95
N ALA A 361 8.66 4.18 28.89
CA ALA A 361 10.06 4.56 28.96
C ALA A 361 10.19 6.09 29.01
N THR A 362 10.93 6.57 30.00
CA THR A 362 11.14 7.97 30.33
C THR A 362 11.95 8.71 29.26
N VAL A 363 11.43 9.86 28.83
CA VAL A 363 12.13 10.83 27.99
C VAL A 363 13.10 11.61 28.88
N ASN A 364 14.40 11.57 28.55
CA ASN A 364 15.37 12.54 29.04
C ASN A 364 15.83 13.36 27.84
N GLY A 365 15.46 14.64 27.86
CA GLY A 365 15.96 15.64 26.94
C GLY A 365 17.38 16.05 27.33
N THR A 366 18.24 16.19 26.33
CA THR A 366 19.35 17.14 26.38
C THR A 366 19.55 17.69 24.98
N VAL A 367 19.18 18.95 24.83
CA VAL A 367 19.50 19.79 23.67
C VAL A 367 20.89 20.35 23.93
N GLU A 368 21.88 19.95 23.13
CA GLU A 368 23.07 20.75 22.92
C GLU A 368 23.27 20.97 21.42
N GLY A 369 23.29 22.25 21.04
CA GLY A 369 23.60 22.72 19.70
C GLY A 369 25.10 22.85 19.49
N GLY A 370 25.56 22.39 18.33
CA GLY A 370 26.93 22.55 17.85
C GLY A 370 27.03 22.29 16.34
N SER A 371 27.04 23.39 15.58
CA SER A 371 27.60 23.62 14.23
C SER A 371 27.92 22.46 13.27
N GLY A 372 27.18 22.41 12.15
CA GLY A 372 27.75 22.34 10.79
C GLY A 372 28.26 21.01 10.23
N ALA A 373 27.36 20.16 9.73
CA ALA A 373 27.52 19.34 8.51
C ALA A 373 26.14 18.77 8.12
N GLY A 374 25.88 18.60 6.81
CA GLY A 374 24.55 18.31 6.26
C GLY A 374 23.78 17.20 6.98
N ARG A 375 22.51 17.46 7.31
CA ARG A 375 21.57 16.49 7.86
C ARG A 375 21.40 15.36 6.83
N LEU A 376 22.20 14.31 6.95
CA LEU A 376 22.02 13.07 6.20
C LEU A 376 20.65 12.54 6.59
N ASP A 377 19.73 12.56 5.63
CA ASP A 377 18.43 11.92 5.75
C ASP A 377 18.71 10.42 5.76
N LEU A 378 18.84 9.80 6.94
CA LEU A 378 19.25 8.40 7.10
C LEU A 378 18.03 7.47 7.09
N PRO A 379 18.18 6.21 6.64
CA PRO A 379 17.06 5.27 6.62
C PRO A 379 16.55 4.96 8.02
N PRO A 380 15.23 4.71 8.19
CA PRO A 380 14.68 4.25 9.47
C PRO A 380 15.42 3.03 10.01
N GLY A 381 15.79 3.07 11.29
CA GLY A 381 16.54 1.99 11.94
C GLY A 381 18.03 1.94 11.59
N PHE A 382 18.61 2.97 10.96
CA PHE A 382 20.04 3.04 10.70
C PHE A 382 20.89 2.72 11.96
N MET A 383 21.83 1.80 11.80
CA MET A 383 22.73 1.37 12.86
C MET A 383 24.15 1.91 12.66
N PHE A 384 24.76 1.62 11.51
CA PHE A 384 26.14 2.03 11.18
C PHE A 384 26.40 1.93 9.68
N LYS A 385 27.52 2.51 9.22
CA LYS A 385 27.98 2.38 7.84
C LYS A 385 29.02 1.28 7.71
N VAL A 386 29.00 0.60 6.58
CA VAL A 386 30.08 -0.26 6.14
C VAL A 386 30.46 0.07 4.70
N GLN A 387 31.71 -0.16 4.35
CA GLN A 387 32.22 -0.03 2.99
C GLN A 387 32.61 -1.41 2.47
N ALA A 388 32.14 -1.75 1.28
CA ALA A 388 32.49 -2.99 0.62
C ALA A 388 33.98 -3.00 0.26
N GLN A 389 34.70 -4.01 0.73
CA GLN A 389 36.12 -4.23 0.44
C GLN A 389 36.33 -5.03 -0.85
N HIS A 390 35.31 -5.80 -1.25
CA HIS A 390 35.34 -6.67 -2.41
C HIS A 390 34.03 -6.57 -3.19
N ASP A 391 34.08 -6.89 -4.49
CA ASP A 391 32.88 -7.06 -5.30
C ASP A 391 32.08 -8.26 -4.80
N TYR A 392 30.77 -8.08 -4.65
CA TYR A 392 29.84 -9.13 -4.28
C TYR A 392 28.71 -9.22 -5.31
N THR A 393 28.60 -10.38 -5.97
CA THR A 393 27.53 -10.64 -6.93
C THR A 393 26.34 -11.30 -6.27
N ALA A 394 25.19 -10.62 -6.33
CA ALA A 394 23.94 -11.12 -5.78
C ALA A 394 23.54 -12.41 -6.51
N THR A 395 23.29 -13.46 -5.74
CA THR A 395 22.90 -14.79 -6.24
C THR A 395 21.40 -15.05 -6.11
N ASP A 396 20.69 -14.12 -5.49
CA ASP A 396 19.25 -14.14 -5.21
C ASP A 396 18.69 -12.71 -5.26
N THR A 397 17.37 -12.59 -5.28
CA THR A 397 16.62 -11.33 -5.43
C THR A 397 16.56 -10.48 -4.16
N ASP A 398 16.80 -11.07 -3.00
CA ASP A 398 16.90 -10.42 -1.69
C ASP A 398 18.34 -10.00 -1.33
N GLU A 399 19.33 -10.38 -2.14
CA GLU A 399 20.74 -10.05 -1.92
C GLU A 399 21.14 -8.69 -2.53
N LEU A 400 21.92 -7.92 -1.78
CA LEU A 400 22.41 -6.62 -2.21
C LEU A 400 23.72 -6.78 -2.99
N GLN A 401 23.69 -6.48 -4.28
CA GLN A 401 24.89 -6.43 -5.13
C GLN A 401 25.82 -5.30 -4.68
N LEU A 402 27.11 -5.60 -4.44
CA LEU A 402 28.12 -4.63 -4.03
C LEU A 402 29.29 -4.59 -5.02
N LYS A 403 29.86 -3.40 -5.19
CA LYS A 403 31.20 -3.19 -5.75
C LYS A 403 32.15 -2.71 -4.68
N ALA A 404 33.44 -3.04 -4.80
CA ALA A 404 34.48 -2.53 -3.93
C ALA A 404 34.42 -0.99 -3.89
N GLY A 405 34.34 -0.44 -2.69
CA GLY A 405 34.17 0.99 -2.42
C GLY A 405 32.72 1.42 -2.14
N ASP A 406 31.71 0.61 -2.44
CA ASP A 406 30.30 0.93 -2.15
C ASP A 406 30.08 1.10 -0.65
N VAL A 407 29.39 2.18 -0.26
CA VAL A 407 28.98 2.42 1.13
C VAL A 407 27.56 1.91 1.33
N VAL A 408 27.37 1.10 2.38
CA VAL A 408 26.10 0.49 2.75
C VAL A 408 25.68 1.01 4.12
N LEU A 409 24.43 1.46 4.22
CA LEU A 409 23.77 1.86 5.45
C LEU A 409 23.11 0.63 6.07
N VAL A 410 23.68 0.14 7.18
CA VAL A 410 23.20 -1.06 7.87
C VAL A 410 21.96 -0.75 8.70
N ILE A 411 20.96 -1.62 8.62
CA ILE A 411 19.67 -1.52 9.31
C ILE A 411 19.33 -2.87 9.98
N PRO A 412 18.45 -2.91 11.00
CA PRO A 412 17.98 -4.16 11.58
C PRO A 412 17.18 -4.99 10.56
N PHE A 413 17.18 -6.31 10.77
CA PHE A 413 16.19 -7.18 10.18
C PHE A 413 14.81 -6.86 10.74
N GLN A 414 13.77 -6.92 9.90
CA GLN A 414 12.38 -6.77 10.37
C GLN A 414 11.97 -7.93 11.28
N ASN A 415 12.44 -9.14 10.95
CA ASN A 415 12.32 -10.30 11.82
C ASN A 415 13.73 -10.80 12.20
N PRO A 416 14.14 -10.72 13.49
CA PRO A 416 15.45 -11.20 13.94
C PRO A 416 15.72 -12.68 13.62
N GLU A 417 14.68 -13.50 13.47
CA GLU A 417 14.82 -14.92 13.11
C GLU A 417 15.25 -15.15 11.65
N GLU A 418 15.14 -14.13 10.79
CA GLU A 418 15.61 -14.14 9.40
C GLU A 418 17.09 -13.80 9.27
N GLN A 419 17.72 -13.29 10.33
CA GLN A 419 19.12 -12.94 10.30
C GLN A 419 19.99 -14.20 10.31
N ASP A 420 20.49 -14.56 9.12
CA ASP A 420 21.52 -15.57 8.98
C ASP A 420 22.86 -15.06 9.54
N GLU A 421 23.54 -15.88 10.34
CA GLU A 421 24.84 -15.55 10.95
C GLU A 421 25.90 -15.19 9.88
N GLY A 422 26.53 -14.02 10.01
CA GLY A 422 27.49 -13.46 9.05
C GLY A 422 26.86 -12.66 7.90
N TRP A 423 25.56 -12.38 7.97
CA TRP A 423 24.87 -11.47 7.06
C TRP A 423 24.34 -10.24 7.78
N LEU A 424 24.38 -9.14 7.06
CA LEU A 424 23.79 -7.87 7.45
C LEU A 424 22.70 -7.50 6.47
N MET A 425 21.70 -6.77 6.95
CA MET A 425 20.68 -6.12 6.13
C MET A 425 21.08 -4.66 5.93
N GLY A 426 20.95 -4.15 4.71
CA GLY A 426 21.28 -2.75 4.45
C GLY A 426 20.81 -2.26 3.09
N VAL A 427 21.06 -0.97 2.85
CA VAL A 427 20.80 -0.29 1.59
C VAL A 427 22.04 0.48 1.16
N LYS A 428 22.38 0.46 -0.12
CA LYS A 428 23.50 1.29 -0.62
C LYS A 428 23.18 2.76 -0.39
N GLU A 429 24.15 3.51 0.12
CA GLU A 429 23.98 4.93 0.43
C GLU A 429 23.62 5.74 -0.83
N SER A 430 24.18 5.38 -1.98
CA SER A 430 23.80 5.95 -3.29
C SER A 430 22.31 5.78 -3.59
N ASP A 431 21.80 4.56 -3.40
CA ASP A 431 20.44 4.17 -3.77
C ASP A 431 19.43 4.79 -2.80
N TRP A 432 19.81 4.86 -1.52
CA TRP A 432 19.03 5.54 -0.50
C TRP A 432 18.92 7.05 -0.79
N ASN A 433 20.02 7.70 -1.13
CA ASN A 433 20.04 9.12 -1.45
C ASN A 433 19.21 9.47 -2.69
N GLN A 434 19.08 8.53 -3.63
CA GLN A 434 18.38 8.76 -4.89
C GLN A 434 16.89 8.40 -4.82
N HIS A 435 16.52 7.28 -4.19
CA HIS A 435 15.15 6.77 -4.23
C HIS A 435 14.38 7.00 -2.94
N LYS A 436 15.04 7.06 -1.78
CA LYS A 436 14.41 7.13 -0.44
C LYS A 436 13.32 6.06 -0.19
N GLU A 437 13.35 4.95 -0.92
CA GLU A 437 12.41 3.83 -0.81
C GLU A 437 13.14 2.61 -0.23
N LEU A 438 13.16 2.50 1.11
CA LEU A 438 13.92 1.49 1.85
C LEU A 438 13.54 0.06 1.43
N GLU A 439 12.24 -0.20 1.32
CA GLU A 439 11.68 -1.53 1.04
C GLU A 439 12.04 -2.07 -0.36
N LYS A 440 12.37 -1.20 -1.32
CA LYS A 440 12.75 -1.62 -2.67
C LYS A 440 14.26 -1.75 -2.86
N CYS A 441 15.05 -1.06 -2.04
CA CYS A 441 16.49 -0.95 -2.23
C CYS A 441 17.31 -1.71 -1.16
N ARG A 442 16.65 -2.19 -0.10
CA ARG A 442 17.32 -3.00 0.91
C ARG A 442 17.57 -4.42 0.41
N GLY A 443 18.65 -5.02 0.89
CA GLY A 443 18.95 -6.43 0.69
C GLY A 443 19.97 -6.92 1.71
N VAL A 444 20.11 -8.23 1.78
CA VAL A 444 21.12 -8.88 2.61
C VAL A 444 22.48 -8.89 1.91
N PHE A 445 23.55 -8.68 2.66
CA PHE A 445 24.91 -8.78 2.16
C PHE A 445 25.86 -9.41 3.19
N PRO A 446 26.94 -10.07 2.75
CA PRO A 446 27.86 -10.74 3.66
C PRO A 446 28.72 -9.74 4.43
N GLU A 447 28.72 -9.85 5.77
CA GLU A 447 29.47 -8.95 6.66
C GLU A 447 30.97 -8.97 6.35
N ASN A 448 31.52 -10.16 6.07
CA ASN A 448 32.95 -10.37 5.83
C ASN A 448 33.48 -9.77 4.51
N PHE A 449 32.60 -9.21 3.68
CA PHE A 449 32.98 -8.45 2.48
C PHE A 449 33.05 -6.95 2.74
N THR A 450 32.80 -6.50 3.98
CA THR A 450 32.65 -5.10 4.32
C THR A 450 33.47 -4.72 5.55
N GLU A 451 33.89 -3.46 5.63
CA GLU A 451 34.57 -2.91 6.80
C GLU A 451 33.77 -1.73 7.35
N ARG A 452 33.72 -1.59 8.67
CA ARG A 452 32.96 -0.52 9.32
C ARG A 452 33.63 0.82 9.07
N VAL A 453 32.87 1.78 8.57
CA VAL A 453 33.34 3.14 8.31
C VAL A 453 32.87 4.07 9.46
N PRO A 454 33.73 4.99 9.93
CA PRO A 454 33.40 5.92 11.00
C PRO A 454 32.18 6.81 10.72
#